data_AF-A0A662IFL1-F1
#
_entry.id   AF-A0A662IFL1-F1
#
_cell.length_a   1.000
_cell.length_b   1.000
_cell.length_c   1.000
_cell.angle_alpha   90.00
_cell.angle_beta   90.00
_cell.angle_gamma   90.00
#
_symmetry.space_group_name_H-M   'P 1'
#
loop_
_entity.id
_entity.type
_entity.pdbx_description
1 polymer ?
#
loop_
_entity_poly.entity_id
_entity_poly.type
_entity_poly.pdbx_seq_one_letter_code
_entity_poly.pdbx_strand_id
1 'polypeptide(L)' 'MSTRALSKKLGCREEVVRRLLSDMKKLNIVMEQARISSRGRPIKVYKLATPIIVIDLRHA' A
#
# COMPACT_ATOMS: atom_id res chain seq x y z
N MET A 1 -2.18 1.63 -3.17
CA MET A 1 -3.43 2.33 -2.75
C MET A 1 -3.08 3.56 -1.92
N SER A 2 -3.94 4.59 -1.85
CA SER A 2 -3.75 5.74 -0.95
C SER A 2 -4.36 5.49 0.45
N THR A 3 -3.89 6.21 1.48
CA THR A 3 -4.39 6.09 2.86
C THR A 3 -5.90 6.31 2.96
N ARG A 4 -6.44 7.31 2.25
CA ARG A 4 -7.88 7.61 2.20
C ARG A 4 -8.70 6.45 1.63
N ALA A 5 -8.20 5.82 0.56
CA ALA A 5 -8.86 4.67 -0.03
C ALA A 5 -8.85 3.44 0.91
N LEU A 6 -7.74 3.24 1.63
CA LEU A 6 -7.63 2.18 2.64
C LEU A 6 -8.57 2.42 3.83
N SER A 7 -8.63 3.65 4.36
CA SER A 7 -9.54 4.04 5.44
C SER A 7 -11.00 3.78 5.09
N LYS A 8 -11.43 4.18 3.88
CA LYS A 8 -12.81 3.92 3.42
C LYS A 8 -13.09 2.42 3.28
N LYS A 9 -12.14 1.63 2.75
CA LYS A 9 -12.31 0.19 2.55
C LYS A 9 -12.36 -0.59 3.86
N LEU A 10 -11.58 -0.17 4.85
CA LEU A 10 -11.47 -0.83 6.16
C LEU A 10 -12.46 -0.26 7.21
N GLY A 11 -13.22 0.79 6.89
CA GLY A 11 -14.13 1.43 7.83
C GLY A 11 -13.44 2.06 9.04
N CYS A 12 -12.17 2.45 8.91
CA CYS A 12 -11.35 2.95 10.00
C CYS A 12 -11.00 4.44 9.82
N ARG A 13 -10.70 5.13 10.93
CA ARG A 13 -10.17 6.50 10.88
C ARG A 13 -8.85 6.55 10.09
N GLU A 14 -8.66 7.59 9.28
CA GLU A 14 -7.43 7.75 8.49
C GLU A 14 -6.16 7.75 9.33
N GLU A 15 -6.22 8.28 10.55
CA GLU A 15 -5.09 8.30 11.49
C GLU A 15 -4.61 6.89 11.85
N VAL A 16 -5.54 5.96 12.11
CA VAL A 16 -5.22 4.57 12.44
C VAL A 16 -4.51 3.90 11.28
N VAL A 17 -5.02 4.08 10.06
CA VAL A 17 -4.39 3.56 8.84
C VAL A 17 -3.01 4.18 8.62
N ARG A 18 -2.84 5.47 8.90
CA ARG A 18 -1.55 6.16 8.78
C ARG A 18 -0.51 5.60 9.75
N ARG A 19 -0.88 5.37 11.02
CA ARG A 19 -0.01 4.74 12.03
C ARG A 19 0.39 3.34 11.59
N LEU A 20 -0.59 2.51 11.23
CA LEU A 20 -0.35 1.14 10.74
C LEU A 20 0.61 1.11 9.54
N LEU A 21 0.36 1.92 8.51
CA LEU A 21 1.24 1.98 7.33
C LEU A 21 2.64 2.48 7.67
N SER A 22 2.79 3.34 8.67
CA SER A 22 4.09 3.82 9.12
C SER A 22 4.88 2.69 9.80
N ASP A 23 4.22 1.87 10.60
CA ASP A 23 4.86 0.73 11.24
C ASP A 23 5.19 -0.38 10.24
N MET A 24 4.29 -0.67 9.29
CA MET A 24 4.58 -1.59 8.18
C MET A 24 5.73 -1.11 7.28
N LYS A 25 5.88 0.21 7.12
CA LYS A 25 7.01 0.81 6.38
C LYS A 25 8.33 0.61 7.13
N LYS A 26 8.35 0.79 8.46
CA LYS A 26 9.54 0.51 9.30
C LYS A 26 9.96 -0.96 9.21
N LEU A 27 9.00 -1.87 9.13
CA LEU A 27 9.24 -3.31 8.95
C LEU A 27 9.60 -3.69 7.51
N ASN A 28 9.72 -2.72 6.60
CA ASN A 28 10.01 -2.93 5.18
C ASN A 28 9.01 -3.87 4.48
N ILE A 29 7.76 -3.93 4.97
CA ILE A 29 6.68 -4.73 4.38
C ILE A 29 6.02 -3.93 3.25
N VAL A 30 5.90 -2.61 3.43
CA VAL A 30 5.30 -1.70 2.45
C VAL A 30 6.24 -0.56 2.11
N MET A 31 6.23 -0.16 0.84
CA MET A 31 6.92 1.01 0.33
C MET A 31 5.93 2.12 -0.05
N GLU A 32 6.34 3.35 0.21
CA GLU A 32 5.61 4.56 -0.18
C GLU A 32 6.14 5.06 -1.53
N GLN A 33 5.24 5.32 -2.48
CA GLN A 33 5.56 5.88 -3.79
C GLN A 33 4.69 7.12 -4.03
N ALA A 34 5.26 8.14 -4.66
CA ALA A 34 4.48 9.24 -5.20
C ALA A 34 3.89 8.81 -6.55
N ARG A 35 2.58 8.99 -6.72
CA ARG A 35 1.89 8.77 -8.00
C ARG A 35 1.09 10.00 -8.38
N ILE A 36 1.04 10.33 -9.65
CA ILE A 36 0.19 11.41 -10.14
C ILE A 36 -1.26 10.89 -10.17
N SER A 37 -2.16 11.61 -9.52
CA SER A 37 -3.60 11.34 -9.60
C SER A 37 -4.17 11.72 -10.96
N SER A 38 -5.37 11.23 -11.29
CA SER A 38 -6.08 11.59 -12.53
C SER A 38 -6.35 13.09 -12.69
N ARG A 39 -6.22 13.89 -11.62
CA ARG A 39 -6.36 15.35 -11.62
C ARG A 39 -5.01 16.09 -11.57
N GLY A 40 -3.90 15.40 -11.88
CA GLY A 40 -2.55 15.99 -11.90
C GLY A 40 -1.90 16.20 -10.53
N ARG A 41 -2.62 16.00 -9.42
CA ARG A 41 -2.06 16.17 -8.06
C ARG A 41 -1.21 14.95 -7.67
N PRO A 42 0.00 15.14 -7.10
CA PRO A 42 0.77 14.03 -6.54
C PRO A 42 0.05 13.47 -5.31
N ILE A 43 -0.08 12.15 -5.26
CA ILE A 43 -0.67 11.41 -4.14
C ILE A 43 0.30 10.34 -3.65
N LYS A 44 0.33 10.13 -2.33
CA LYS A 44 1.07 9.04 -1.70
C LYS A 44 0.31 7.73 -1.89
N VAL A 45 0.98 6.73 -2.46
CA VAL A 45 0.45 5.38 -2.60
C VAL A 45 1.40 4.38 -1.95
N TYR A 46 0.82 3.36 -1.33
CA TYR A 46 1.54 2.30 -0.65
C TYR A 46 1.42 1.01 -1.48
N LYS A 47 2.54 0.27 -1.58
CA LYS A 47 2.68 -1.03 -2.25
C LYS A 47 3.49 -1.98 -1.37
N LEU A 48 3.35 -3.29 -1.58
CA LEU A 48 4.23 -4.27 -0.93
C LEU A 48 5.67 -4.06 -1.39
N ALA A 49 6.61 -4.16 -0.45
CA ALA A 49 8.03 -4.04 -0.74
C ALA A 49 8.55 -5.27 -1.50
N THR A 50 8.14 -6.46 -1.06
CA THR A 50 8.55 -7.73 -1.66
C THR A 50 7.52 -8.22 -2.69
N PRO A 51 7.93 -8.53 -3.93
CA PRO A 51 7.06 -9.21 -4.87
C PRO A 51 6.79 -10.65 -4.38
N ILE A 52 5.52 -11.03 -4.29
CA ILE A 52 5.13 -12.41 -4.01
C ILE A 52 5.21 -13.18 -5.34
N ILE A 53 6.19 -14.07 -5.46
CA ILE A 53 6.35 -14.95 -6.62
C ILE A 53 5.73 -16.29 -6.25
N VAL A 54 4.72 -16.72 -7.00
CA VAL A 54 4.11 -18.04 -6.85
C VAL A 54 4.54 -18.89 -8.04
N ILE A 55 5.26 -19.98 -7.77
CA ILE A 55 5.69 -20.94 -8.80
C ILE A 55 4.84 -22.19 -8.63
N ASP A 56 4.04 -22.51 -9.66
CA ASP A 56 3.27 -23.75 -9.73
C ASP A 56 4.05 -24.76 -10.58
N LEU A 57 4.46 -25.87 -9.96
CA LEU A 57 5.26 -26.92 -10.60
C LEU A 57 4.41 -28.06 -11.18
N ARG A 58 3.08 -27.97 -11.12
CA ARG A 58 2.19 -29.06 -11.53
C ARG A 58 2.09 -29.28 -13.05
N HIS A 59 2.78 -28.48 -13.86
CA HIS A 59 2.83 -28.60 -15.32
C HIS A 59 4.29 -28.61 -15.84
N ALA A 60 5.26 -28.96 -14.98
CA ALA A 60 6.66 -29.13 -15.37
C ALA A 60 6.94 -30.49 -16.00
#